data_AF-A0A927XBW1-F1
#
_entry.id   AF-A0A927XBW1-F1
#
_cell.length_a   1.000
_cell.length_b   1.000
_cell.length_c   1.000
_cell.angle_alpha   90.00
_cell.angle_beta   90.00
_cell.angle_gamma   90.00
#
_symmetry.space_group_name_H-M   'P 1'
#
loop_
_entity.id
_entity.type
_entity.pdbx_description
1 polymer ?
#
loop_
_entity_poly.entity_id
_entity_poly.type
_entity_poly.pdbx_seq_one_letter_code
_entity_poly.pdbx_strand_id
1 'polypeptide(L)'
;MGTRDLISSIFFNEIINEAKSGEVKILIDGEEETFNVGFNSCVGGVLESGNFGDSKPILMINNNEQLITLLEQYFDECDNHKNKFSNCKLETRIKIYLTLVWANATYEDFANPTLYIKRRIDFYRNKLFSFDKKEYGSAVEALNGSNIIIENYTQDIRQETPYVFKVSFKNQEDGFNLPCISYGISNGECFIYAVQGEKREELTKYQKAMNRRLFKLNSDVLKHESDEYIEYINGEEYYPENISDVSPSAIMALSIFLDELNKHGIEKVKVVTLLPIRYNSKEQAFAKKYEYQLKKKNLTENQLKKLLLEYKRESLRIQQNLSEKMIRNFRRIENHFNNCIITSYPMEFDEYLHMIVREFKISNNTFLNEIMDFKKINISK
;
A
#
# COMPACT_ATOMS: atom_id res chain seq x y z
N MET A 1 24.23 29.08 -1.65
CA MET A 1 23.94 27.81 -0.96
C MET A 1 23.53 26.82 -2.03
N GLY A 2 24.20 25.67 -2.16
CA GLY A 2 23.84 24.66 -3.16
C GLY A 2 22.54 23.94 -2.79
N THR A 3 21.89 23.27 -3.74
CA THR A 3 20.68 22.46 -3.47
C THR A 3 20.92 21.44 -2.36
N ARG A 4 22.09 20.79 -2.37
CA ARG A 4 22.53 19.86 -1.32
C ARG A 4 22.60 20.49 0.07
N ASP A 5 23.19 21.68 0.20
CA ASP A 5 23.27 22.39 1.48
C ASP A 5 21.86 22.72 1.99
N LEU A 6 20.96 23.11 1.08
CA LEU A 6 19.58 23.45 1.39
C LEU A 6 18.79 22.22 1.85
N ILE A 7 18.95 21.09 1.16
CA ILE A 7 18.41 19.78 1.57
C ILE A 7 18.89 19.41 2.98
N SER A 8 20.20 19.51 3.23
CA SER A 8 20.76 19.22 4.55
C SER A 8 20.18 20.12 5.63
N SER A 9 20.10 21.43 5.39
CA SER A 9 19.55 22.37 6.34
C SER A 9 18.07 22.09 6.63
N ILE A 10 17.23 21.97 5.60
CA ILE A 10 15.79 21.72 5.76
C ILE A 10 15.56 20.39 6.48
N PHE A 11 16.29 19.34 6.12
CA PHE A 11 16.08 18.02 6.71
C PHE A 11 16.44 17.99 8.21
N PHE A 12 17.65 18.43 8.57
CA PHE A 12 18.13 18.35 9.95
C PHE A 12 17.55 19.44 10.86
N ASN A 13 17.40 20.67 10.35
CA ASN A 13 16.99 21.81 11.18
C ASN A 13 15.48 22.01 11.25
N GLU A 14 14.72 21.58 10.23
CA GLU A 14 13.27 21.75 10.19
C GLU A 14 12.53 20.42 10.34
N ILE A 15 12.69 19.49 9.39
CA ILE A 15 11.87 18.27 9.34
C ILE A 15 12.06 17.40 10.58
N ILE A 16 13.30 17.09 10.96
CA ILE A 16 13.59 16.29 12.17
C ILE A 16 13.06 16.97 13.44
N ASN A 17 13.17 18.29 13.51
CA ASN A 17 12.74 19.07 14.67
C ASN A 17 11.22 19.14 14.80
N GLU A 18 10.50 19.24 13.68
CA GLU A 18 9.04 19.31 13.66
C GLU A 18 8.43 17.91 13.84
N ALA A 19 8.95 16.89 13.16
CA ALA A 19 8.42 15.53 13.16
C ALA A 19 8.31 14.90 14.55
N LYS A 20 9.15 15.30 15.52
CA LYS A 20 9.04 14.82 16.92
C LYS A 20 7.69 15.15 17.56
N SER A 21 7.04 16.23 17.11
CA SER A 21 5.71 16.65 17.57
C SER A 21 4.57 15.82 16.98
N GLY A 22 4.84 15.02 15.94
CA GLY A 22 3.83 14.30 15.17
C GLY A 22 3.49 14.93 13.82
N GLU A 23 3.92 16.17 13.60
CA GLU A 23 3.49 16.99 12.46
C GLU A 23 4.64 17.83 11.91
N VAL A 24 4.66 18.00 10.59
CA VAL A 24 5.56 18.91 9.86
C VAL A 24 4.70 19.97 9.18
N LYS A 25 5.06 21.24 9.38
CA LYS A 25 4.33 22.40 8.86
C LYS A 25 5.06 22.97 7.67
N ILE A 26 4.32 23.19 6.60
CA ILE A 26 4.87 23.63 5.32
C ILE A 26 4.04 24.79 4.78
N LEU A 27 4.71 25.89 4.43
CA LEU A 27 4.06 27.02 3.76
C LEU A 27 3.93 26.74 2.26
N ILE A 28 2.70 26.58 1.79
CA ILE A 28 2.35 26.33 0.38
C ILE A 28 1.48 27.49 -0.08
N ASP A 29 1.97 28.26 -1.05
CA ASP A 29 1.26 29.41 -1.64
C ASP A 29 0.77 30.45 -0.62
N GLY A 30 1.47 30.59 0.52
CA GLY A 30 1.14 31.53 1.59
C GLY A 30 0.22 30.96 2.67
N GLU A 31 -0.23 29.71 2.53
CA GLU A 31 -1.02 29.00 3.53
C GLU A 31 -0.18 27.92 4.22
N GLU A 32 -0.29 27.81 5.55
CA GLU A 32 0.38 26.75 6.32
C GLU A 32 -0.41 25.45 6.19
N GLU A 33 0.16 24.45 5.51
CA GLU A 33 -0.35 23.09 5.47
C GLU A 33 0.34 22.21 6.52
N THR A 34 -0.43 21.32 7.15
CA THR A 34 0.08 20.38 8.17
C THR A 34 0.16 18.96 7.60
N PHE A 35 1.35 18.38 7.64
CA PHE A 35 1.62 17.00 7.26
C PHE A 35 1.79 16.15 8.53
N ASN A 36 0.93 15.15 8.73
CA ASN A 36 0.95 14.31 9.93
C ASN A 36 2.05 13.23 9.84
N VAL A 37 3.31 13.66 9.75
CA VAL A 37 4.49 12.81 9.68
C VAL A 37 5.26 12.95 10.99
N GLY A 38 5.16 11.91 11.82
CA GLY A 38 5.66 11.92 13.20
C GLY A 38 6.69 10.85 13.48
N PHE A 39 7.95 11.23 13.70
CA PHE A 39 9.03 10.31 14.07
C PHE A 39 10.03 10.97 15.01
N ASN A 40 10.76 10.14 15.75
CA ASN A 40 11.91 10.52 16.57
C ASN A 40 13.19 10.29 15.76
N SER A 41 14.33 10.83 16.22
CA SER A 41 15.60 10.66 15.50
C SER A 41 16.76 10.38 16.41
N CYS A 42 17.65 9.50 15.95
CA CYS A 42 18.91 9.17 16.58
C CYS A 42 20.04 9.40 15.57
N VAL A 43 20.94 10.34 15.85
CA VAL A 43 22.05 10.72 14.96
C VAL A 43 23.37 10.34 15.62
N GLY A 44 24.16 9.48 14.97
CA GLY A 44 25.42 9.01 15.53
C GLY A 44 25.29 8.30 16.88
N GLY A 45 24.14 7.66 17.16
CA GLY A 45 23.84 7.00 18.43
C GLY A 45 23.29 7.92 19.53
N VAL A 46 23.13 9.22 19.26
CA VAL A 46 22.54 10.19 20.19
C VAL A 46 21.10 10.46 19.79
N LEU A 47 20.17 10.34 20.74
CA LEU A 47 18.77 10.71 20.51
C LEU A 47 18.66 12.25 20.40
N GLU A 48 18.57 12.73 19.17
CA GLU A 48 18.46 14.17 18.84
C GLU A 48 17.03 14.69 19.04
N SER A 49 16.03 13.82 18.86
CA SER A 49 14.63 14.23 19.04
C SER A 49 13.74 13.12 19.58
N GLY A 50 12.85 13.50 20.51
CA GLY A 50 11.79 12.62 21.04
C GLY A 50 12.16 11.84 22.30
N ASN A 51 11.56 10.65 22.45
CA ASN A 51 11.76 9.75 23.58
C ASN A 51 11.68 8.30 23.09
N PHE A 52 12.60 7.44 23.54
CA PHE A 52 12.58 5.99 23.25
C PHE A 52 11.29 5.28 23.70
N GLY A 53 10.56 5.82 24.67
CA GLY A 53 9.27 5.29 25.13
C GLY A 53 8.06 5.76 24.32
N ASP A 54 8.24 6.56 23.26
CA ASP A 54 7.14 6.96 22.38
C ASP A 54 6.83 5.85 21.36
N SER A 55 5.56 5.73 20.99
CA SER A 55 5.05 4.90 19.89
C SER A 55 5.57 5.30 18.50
N LYS A 56 6.21 6.46 18.37
CA LYS A 56 6.79 6.95 17.12
C LYS A 56 8.04 6.14 16.72
N PRO A 57 8.21 5.82 15.42
CA PRO A 57 9.43 5.18 14.96
C PRO A 57 10.64 6.11 15.15
N ILE A 58 11.83 5.53 15.25
CA ILE A 58 13.09 6.25 15.44
C ILE A 58 13.92 6.17 14.17
N LEU A 59 14.14 7.31 13.52
CA LEU A 59 15.03 7.45 12.38
C LEU A 59 16.49 7.32 12.82
N MET A 60 17.15 6.23 12.43
CA MET A 60 18.53 5.91 12.79
C MET A 60 19.51 6.44 11.72
N ILE A 61 20.11 7.60 11.98
CA ILE A 61 21.05 8.25 11.06
C ILE A 61 22.48 7.95 11.49
N ASN A 62 23.08 6.97 10.81
CA ASN A 62 24.46 6.53 11.07
C ASN A 62 25.49 7.18 10.12
N ASN A 63 25.04 7.67 8.95
CA ASN A 63 25.91 8.31 7.96
C ASN A 63 25.18 9.50 7.29
N ASN A 64 25.42 10.70 7.80
CA ASN A 64 24.74 11.92 7.33
C ASN A 64 25.05 12.21 5.85
N GLU A 65 26.32 12.13 5.45
CA GLU A 65 26.74 12.43 4.08
C GLU A 65 26.07 11.51 3.05
N GLN A 66 26.04 10.21 3.34
CA GLN A 66 25.39 9.23 2.47
C GLN A 66 23.88 9.47 2.41
N LEU A 67 23.24 9.73 3.55
CA LEU A 67 21.81 10.02 3.59
C LEU A 67 21.47 11.27 2.78
N ILE A 68 22.18 12.38 2.98
CA ILE A 68 21.95 13.62 2.23
C ILE A 68 22.15 13.42 0.72
N THR A 69 23.17 12.66 0.31
CA THR A 69 23.39 12.32 -1.11
C THR A 69 22.20 11.55 -1.70
N LEU A 70 21.60 10.65 -0.93
CA LEU A 70 20.42 9.90 -1.36
C LEU A 70 19.16 10.78 -1.35
N LEU A 71 18.97 11.65 -0.35
CA LEU A 71 17.85 12.60 -0.33
C LEU A 71 17.91 13.60 -1.49
N GLU A 72 19.11 14.01 -1.90
CA GLU A 72 19.34 14.82 -3.11
C GLU A 72 18.89 14.09 -4.37
N GLN A 73 19.35 12.84 -4.58
CA GLN A 73 18.89 12.04 -5.72
C GLN A 73 17.38 11.79 -5.69
N TYR A 74 16.81 11.51 -4.52
CA TYR A 74 15.38 11.30 -4.35
C TYR A 74 14.57 12.57 -4.68
N PHE A 75 15.07 13.74 -4.27
CA PHE A 75 14.49 15.03 -4.63
C PHE A 75 14.46 15.18 -6.15
N ASP A 76 15.57 14.90 -6.85
CA ASP A 76 15.63 14.99 -8.32
C ASP A 76 14.62 14.05 -9.00
N GLU A 77 14.46 12.82 -8.53
CA GLU A 77 13.45 11.90 -9.07
C GLU A 77 12.03 12.46 -8.87
N CYS A 78 11.75 13.04 -7.70
CA CYS A 78 10.44 13.63 -7.41
C CYS A 78 10.15 14.89 -8.24
N ASP A 79 11.15 15.76 -8.44
CA ASP A 79 11.00 17.01 -9.19
C ASP A 79 10.81 16.74 -10.69
N ASN A 80 11.41 15.66 -11.21
CA ASN A 80 11.24 15.20 -12.59
C ASN A 80 9.97 14.36 -12.82
N HIS A 81 9.32 13.92 -11.74
CA HIS A 81 8.07 13.16 -11.81
C HIS A 81 6.86 14.09 -11.74
N LYS A 82 5.75 13.68 -12.37
CA LYS A 82 4.50 14.45 -12.35
C LYS A 82 4.02 14.67 -10.91
N ASN A 83 3.99 15.93 -10.47
CA ASN A 83 3.58 16.27 -9.12
C ASN A 83 2.85 17.61 -9.03
N LYS A 84 1.94 17.77 -8.06
CA LYS A 84 1.17 19.02 -7.85
C LYS A 84 2.05 20.22 -7.45
N PHE A 85 3.23 19.98 -6.91
CA PHE A 85 4.06 20.99 -6.24
C PHE A 85 5.18 21.54 -7.11
N SER A 86 5.28 21.14 -8.39
CA SER A 86 6.38 21.55 -9.28
C SER A 86 6.53 23.08 -9.41
N ASN A 87 5.43 23.82 -9.22
CA ASN A 87 5.42 25.28 -9.28
C ASN A 87 5.77 25.98 -7.95
N CYS A 88 5.87 25.25 -6.84
CA CYS A 88 6.25 25.82 -5.55
C CYS A 88 7.73 26.24 -5.56
N LYS A 89 8.13 27.12 -4.61
CA LYS A 89 9.54 27.49 -4.40
C LYS A 89 10.38 26.26 -4.08
N LEU A 90 11.67 26.28 -4.45
CA LEU A 90 12.59 25.16 -4.24
C LEU A 90 12.61 24.66 -2.79
N GLU A 91 12.71 25.57 -1.82
CA GLU A 91 12.67 25.26 -0.38
C GLU A 91 11.39 24.52 0.01
N THR A 92 10.24 25.00 -0.45
CA THR A 92 8.94 24.37 -0.23
C THR A 92 8.90 22.97 -0.85
N ARG A 93 9.37 22.79 -2.09
CA ARG A 93 9.40 21.48 -2.75
C ARG A 93 10.28 20.50 -2.00
N ILE A 94 11.50 20.91 -1.61
CA ILE A 94 12.40 20.12 -0.79
C ILE A 94 11.69 19.67 0.49
N LYS A 95 11.12 20.60 1.26
CA LYS A 95 10.46 20.26 2.52
C LYS A 95 9.30 19.28 2.31
N ILE A 96 8.49 19.48 1.27
CA ILE A 96 7.37 18.57 0.94
C ILE A 96 7.88 17.17 0.59
N TYR A 97 8.82 17.06 -0.36
CA TYR A 97 9.25 15.77 -0.88
C TYR A 97 9.95 14.95 0.21
N LEU A 98 10.83 15.60 0.98
CA LEU A 98 11.54 14.96 2.09
C LEU A 98 10.64 14.66 3.29
N THR A 99 9.50 15.34 3.44
CA THR A 99 8.49 14.98 4.47
C THR A 99 7.67 13.78 4.01
N LEU A 100 7.18 13.79 2.77
CA LEU A 100 6.30 12.76 2.22
C LEU A 100 6.97 11.39 2.11
N VAL A 101 8.29 11.35 1.86
CA VAL A 101 9.00 10.07 1.74
C VAL A 101 8.86 9.23 3.01
N TRP A 102 8.79 9.83 4.20
CA TRP A 102 8.67 9.09 5.46
C TRP A 102 7.24 8.64 5.78
N ALA A 103 6.21 9.20 5.13
CA ALA A 103 4.81 8.87 5.40
C ALA A 103 4.46 7.39 5.12
N ASN A 104 5.27 6.73 4.28
CA ASN A 104 5.10 5.34 3.86
C ASN A 104 6.29 4.45 4.25
N ALA A 105 7.09 4.87 5.24
CA ALA A 105 8.20 4.09 5.78
C ALA A 105 7.70 3.10 6.86
N THR A 106 8.27 1.89 6.85
CA THR A 106 8.15 0.85 7.90
C THR A 106 9.12 1.09 9.05
N TYR A 107 9.06 0.32 10.15
CA TYR A 107 10.03 0.47 11.24
C TYR A 107 11.47 0.16 10.79
N GLU A 108 11.67 -0.89 10.00
CA GLU A 108 12.96 -1.22 9.37
C GLU A 108 13.48 -0.12 8.44
N ASP A 109 12.59 0.61 7.77
CA ASP A 109 12.98 1.76 6.95
C ASP A 109 13.52 2.93 7.79
N PHE A 110 12.97 3.11 8.98
CA PHE A 110 13.49 4.07 9.96
C PHE A 110 14.81 3.59 10.57
N ALA A 111 14.98 2.28 10.77
CA ALA A 111 16.24 1.69 11.22
C ALA A 111 17.34 1.74 10.14
N ASN A 112 16.96 1.68 8.85
CA ASN A 112 17.86 1.62 7.70
C ASN A 112 17.51 2.68 6.63
N PRO A 113 17.61 3.97 6.94
CA PRO A 113 17.09 5.04 6.07
C PRO A 113 17.81 5.13 4.73
N THR A 114 19.10 4.81 4.66
CA THR A 114 19.83 4.82 3.38
C THR A 114 19.32 3.75 2.42
N LEU A 115 19.03 2.55 2.92
CA LEU A 115 18.44 1.47 2.14
C LEU A 115 17.03 1.84 1.70
N TYR A 116 16.25 2.45 2.59
CA TYR A 116 14.92 2.94 2.29
C TYR A 116 14.91 3.97 1.16
N ILE A 117 15.69 5.05 1.28
CA ILE A 117 15.72 6.11 0.26
C ILE A 117 16.23 5.57 -1.08
N LYS A 118 17.24 4.69 -1.08
CA LYS A 118 17.69 4.01 -2.31
C LYS A 118 16.54 3.22 -2.95
N ARG A 119 15.79 2.46 -2.17
CA ARG A 119 14.61 1.73 -2.65
C ARG A 119 13.55 2.67 -3.24
N ARG A 120 13.31 3.82 -2.61
CA ARG A 120 12.37 4.84 -3.13
C ARG A 120 12.85 5.43 -4.45
N ILE A 121 14.14 5.68 -4.61
CA ILE A 121 14.74 6.12 -5.89
C ILE A 121 14.54 5.05 -6.97
N ASP A 122 14.83 3.79 -6.65
CA ASP A 122 14.64 2.67 -7.59
C ASP A 122 13.19 2.56 -8.07
N PHE A 123 12.21 2.87 -7.20
CA PHE A 123 10.81 2.88 -7.58
C PHE A 123 10.51 3.89 -8.68
N TYR A 124 11.06 5.11 -8.63
CA TYR A 124 10.87 6.11 -9.70
C TYR A 124 11.59 5.71 -11.00
N ARG A 125 12.81 5.17 -10.86
CA ARG A 125 13.65 4.76 -11.99
C ARG A 125 13.15 3.49 -12.68
N ASN A 126 12.25 2.74 -12.07
CA ASN A 126 11.76 1.49 -12.63
C ASN A 126 10.97 1.72 -13.91
N LYS A 127 11.29 0.93 -14.95
CA LYS A 127 10.61 0.94 -16.25
C LYS A 127 10.05 -0.43 -16.63
N LEU A 128 9.79 -1.31 -15.65
CA LEU A 128 9.36 -2.70 -15.89
C LEU A 128 8.09 -2.74 -16.73
N PHE A 129 7.10 -1.92 -16.38
CA PHE A 129 5.86 -1.75 -17.15
C PHE A 129 5.89 -0.42 -17.90
N SER A 130 6.62 -0.39 -19.02
CA SER A 130 6.73 0.77 -19.90
C SER A 130 5.51 0.98 -20.82
N PHE A 131 4.39 0.31 -20.55
CA PHE A 131 3.15 0.44 -21.30
C PHE A 131 2.15 1.28 -20.51
N ASP A 132 1.45 2.20 -21.16
CA ASP A 132 0.32 2.89 -20.53
C ASP A 132 -0.91 1.98 -20.47
N LYS A 133 -1.13 1.21 -21.54
CA LYS A 133 -2.28 0.33 -21.73
C LYS A 133 -1.94 -0.83 -22.64
N LYS A 134 -2.37 -2.02 -22.26
CA LYS A 134 -2.16 -3.27 -23.00
C LYS A 134 -3.40 -4.16 -22.89
N GLU A 135 -3.78 -4.80 -23.99
CA GLU A 135 -4.74 -5.90 -23.93
C GLU A 135 -4.02 -7.14 -23.36
N TYR A 136 -4.49 -7.59 -22.21
CA TYR A 136 -3.99 -8.79 -21.56
C TYR A 136 -4.67 -10.04 -22.12
N GLY A 137 -5.98 -9.98 -22.37
CA GLY A 137 -6.75 -11.08 -22.98
C GLY A 137 -7.92 -10.55 -23.80
N SER A 138 -8.26 -11.27 -24.87
CA SER A 138 -9.30 -10.86 -25.84
C SER A 138 -10.47 -11.83 -25.81
N ALA A 139 -11.70 -11.31 -25.85
CA ALA A 139 -12.93 -12.10 -25.95
C ALA A 139 -13.01 -13.28 -24.96
N VAL A 140 -12.71 -13.03 -23.68
CA VAL A 140 -12.63 -14.09 -22.66
C VAL A 140 -14.02 -14.62 -22.32
N GLU A 141 -14.32 -15.87 -22.66
CA GLU A 141 -15.63 -16.50 -22.49
C GLU A 141 -16.08 -16.53 -21.02
N ALA A 142 -15.15 -16.83 -20.11
CA ALA A 142 -15.34 -16.75 -18.67
C ALA A 142 -15.75 -15.35 -18.18
N LEU A 143 -15.61 -14.31 -19.02
CA LEU A 143 -16.00 -12.93 -18.75
C LEU A 143 -17.07 -12.42 -19.74
N ASN A 144 -17.94 -13.29 -20.28
CA ASN A 144 -18.96 -12.92 -21.29
C ASN A 144 -18.35 -12.36 -22.60
N GLY A 145 -17.18 -12.84 -23.01
CA GLY A 145 -16.50 -12.32 -24.19
C GLY A 145 -15.92 -10.91 -23.99
N SER A 146 -15.73 -10.48 -22.75
CA SER A 146 -15.03 -9.22 -22.45
C SER A 146 -13.53 -9.33 -22.69
N ASN A 147 -12.92 -8.20 -23.04
CA ASN A 147 -11.48 -8.06 -23.08
C ASN A 147 -10.95 -7.70 -21.68
N ILE A 148 -9.78 -8.21 -21.35
CA ILE A 148 -9.03 -7.84 -20.15
C ILE A 148 -7.99 -6.82 -20.57
N ILE A 149 -8.10 -5.61 -20.02
CA ILE A 149 -7.20 -4.50 -20.28
C ILE A 149 -6.39 -4.24 -19.01
N ILE A 150 -5.07 -4.22 -19.15
CA ILE A 150 -4.14 -3.80 -18.10
C ILE A 150 -3.56 -2.44 -18.43
N GLU A 151 -3.37 -1.60 -17.42
CA GLU A 151 -2.86 -0.24 -17.56
C GLU A 151 -1.87 0.02 -16.43
N ASN A 152 -0.78 0.74 -16.72
CA ASN A 152 0.18 1.18 -15.72
C ASN A 152 0.21 2.71 -15.74
N TYR A 153 -0.11 3.34 -14.61
CA TYR A 153 -0.18 4.79 -14.51
C TYR A 153 0.84 5.32 -13.52
N THR A 154 1.42 6.47 -13.85
CA THR A 154 2.15 7.31 -12.90
C THR A 154 1.19 7.94 -11.90
N GLN A 155 1.54 7.92 -10.63
CA GLN A 155 0.81 8.56 -9.54
C GLN A 155 1.51 9.83 -9.06
N ASP A 156 0.75 10.74 -8.46
CA ASP A 156 1.30 11.90 -7.77
C ASP A 156 2.16 11.47 -6.56
N ILE A 157 3.21 12.22 -6.25
CA ILE A 157 4.19 11.89 -5.20
C ILE A 157 3.59 11.74 -3.79
N ARG A 158 2.36 12.20 -3.55
CA ARG A 158 1.63 11.99 -2.28
C ARG A 158 1.14 10.56 -2.10
N GLN A 159 1.10 9.76 -3.16
CA GLN A 159 0.67 8.36 -3.10
C GLN A 159 1.77 7.46 -2.53
N GLU A 160 1.41 6.23 -2.15
CA GLU A 160 2.34 5.25 -1.57
C GLU A 160 3.53 4.96 -2.48
N THR A 161 3.27 4.89 -3.78
CA THR A 161 4.24 4.50 -4.82
C THR A 161 4.08 5.39 -6.05
N PRO A 162 5.11 5.51 -6.90
CA PRO A 162 5.02 6.31 -8.12
C PRO A 162 4.17 5.66 -9.21
N TYR A 163 3.88 4.35 -9.11
CA TYR A 163 3.13 3.60 -10.11
C TYR A 163 1.96 2.82 -9.51
N VAL A 164 0.89 2.72 -10.30
CA VAL A 164 -0.29 1.90 -10.01
C VAL A 164 -0.64 1.04 -11.22
N PHE A 165 -0.84 -0.24 -10.97
CA PHE A 165 -1.33 -1.19 -11.96
C PHE A 165 -2.85 -1.31 -11.87
N LYS A 166 -3.53 -1.18 -13.00
CA LYS A 166 -4.99 -1.29 -13.10
C LYS A 166 -5.38 -2.41 -14.04
N VAL A 167 -6.45 -3.11 -13.68
CA VAL A 167 -7.07 -4.12 -14.53
C VAL A 167 -8.53 -3.75 -14.73
N SER A 168 -9.03 -3.89 -15.96
CA SER A 168 -10.45 -3.70 -16.26
C SER A 168 -10.96 -4.75 -17.24
N PHE A 169 -12.22 -5.13 -17.08
CA PHE A 169 -12.94 -5.95 -18.05
C PHE A 169 -13.82 -5.05 -18.90
N LYS A 170 -13.61 -5.04 -20.20
CA LYS A 170 -14.36 -4.18 -21.14
C LYS A 170 -15.12 -5.00 -22.15
N ASN A 171 -16.38 -4.65 -22.38
CA ASN A 171 -17.11 -5.04 -23.58
C ASN A 171 -17.24 -3.80 -24.50
N GLN A 172 -18.07 -3.88 -25.55
CA GLN A 172 -18.23 -2.78 -26.51
C GLN A 172 -18.87 -1.51 -25.91
N GLU A 173 -19.62 -1.63 -24.81
CA GLU A 173 -20.48 -0.56 -24.29
C GLU A 173 -20.10 -0.08 -22.89
N ASP A 174 -19.41 -0.90 -22.09
CA ASP A 174 -19.23 -0.69 -20.65
C ASP A 174 -17.92 -1.33 -20.12
N GLY A 175 -17.52 -0.93 -18.92
CA GLY A 175 -16.29 -1.34 -18.25
C GLY A 175 -16.51 -1.74 -16.79
N PHE A 176 -15.67 -2.66 -16.31
CA PHE A 176 -15.61 -3.09 -14.92
C PHE A 176 -14.18 -3.02 -14.41
N ASN A 177 -13.88 -2.03 -13.57
CA ASN A 177 -12.54 -1.83 -13.00
C ASN A 177 -12.30 -2.74 -11.79
N LEU A 178 -11.27 -3.56 -11.82
CA LEU A 178 -10.82 -4.28 -10.63
C LEU A 178 -10.08 -3.32 -9.67
N PRO A 179 -9.84 -3.73 -8.41
CA PRO A 179 -8.95 -3.02 -7.52
C PRO A 179 -7.59 -2.72 -8.17
N CYS A 180 -7.12 -1.50 -7.94
CA CYS A 180 -5.80 -1.03 -8.37
C CYS A 180 -4.73 -1.52 -7.40
N ILE A 181 -3.51 -1.74 -7.91
CA ILE A 181 -2.38 -2.24 -7.12
C ILE A 181 -1.28 -1.17 -7.14
N SER A 182 -1.01 -0.58 -5.98
CA SER A 182 0.10 0.38 -5.78
C SER A 182 1.38 -0.41 -5.50
N TYR A 183 2.40 -0.24 -6.35
CA TYR A 183 3.62 -1.05 -6.28
C TYR A 183 4.88 -0.26 -6.62
N GLY A 184 6.03 -0.78 -6.17
CA GLY A 184 7.36 -0.31 -6.55
C GLY A 184 8.30 -1.49 -6.75
N ILE A 185 9.32 -1.34 -7.59
CA ILE A 185 10.30 -2.40 -7.87
C ILE A 185 11.69 -1.91 -7.48
N SER A 186 12.43 -2.71 -6.72
CA SER A 186 13.83 -2.43 -6.38
C SER A 186 14.59 -3.76 -6.25
N ASN A 187 15.82 -3.79 -6.77
CA ASN A 187 16.70 -4.97 -6.72
C ASN A 187 16.06 -6.30 -7.16
N GLY A 188 15.19 -6.26 -8.17
CA GLY A 188 14.49 -7.46 -8.68
C GLY A 188 13.34 -7.96 -7.79
N GLU A 189 12.92 -7.18 -6.79
CA GLU A 189 11.80 -7.48 -5.90
C GLU A 189 10.66 -6.47 -6.11
N CYS A 190 9.42 -6.94 -6.06
CA CYS A 190 8.23 -6.10 -6.09
C CYS A 190 7.72 -5.82 -4.68
N PHE A 191 7.50 -4.56 -4.36
CA PHE A 191 6.92 -4.09 -3.12
C PHE A 191 5.47 -3.65 -3.38
N ILE A 192 4.50 -4.34 -2.79
CA ILE A 192 3.07 -4.02 -2.92
C ILE A 192 2.64 -3.25 -1.67
N TYR A 193 2.21 -2.00 -1.87
CA TYR A 193 1.79 -1.10 -0.79
C TYR A 193 0.28 -1.07 -0.58
N ALA A 194 -0.51 -1.35 -1.63
CA ALA A 194 -1.97 -1.29 -1.52
C ALA A 194 -2.68 -2.09 -2.62
N VAL A 195 -3.84 -2.64 -2.27
CA VAL A 195 -4.83 -3.20 -3.20
C VAL A 195 -6.17 -2.53 -2.93
N GLN A 196 -6.58 -1.59 -3.79
CA GLN A 196 -7.68 -0.66 -3.50
C GLN A 196 -8.72 -0.63 -4.62
N GLY A 197 -9.97 -0.92 -4.26
CA GLY A 197 -11.12 -0.77 -5.15
C GLY A 197 -11.75 0.62 -5.04
N GLU A 198 -12.29 1.10 -6.15
CA GLU A 198 -13.13 2.30 -6.17
C GLU A 198 -14.53 1.97 -5.60
N LYS A 199 -15.09 2.86 -4.78
CA LYS A 199 -16.50 2.77 -4.38
C LYS A 199 -17.36 3.10 -5.59
N ARG A 200 -18.38 2.26 -5.85
CA ARG A 200 -19.35 2.49 -6.92
C ARG A 200 -20.72 2.66 -6.31
N GLU A 201 -21.34 3.82 -6.55
CA GLU A 201 -22.65 4.16 -5.98
C GLU A 201 -23.78 3.46 -6.75
N GLU A 202 -23.71 3.42 -8.08
CA GLU A 202 -24.66 2.69 -8.92
C GLU A 202 -23.95 1.74 -9.89
N LEU A 203 -24.36 0.47 -9.90
CA LEU A 203 -23.82 -0.55 -10.79
C LEU A 203 -24.71 -0.76 -12.01
N THR A 204 -24.10 -0.72 -13.19
CA THR A 204 -24.76 -1.06 -14.46
C THR A 204 -25.13 -2.55 -14.52
N LYS A 205 -25.93 -2.95 -15.52
CA LYS A 205 -26.27 -4.37 -15.76
C LYS A 205 -25.02 -5.22 -16.00
N TYR A 206 -24.08 -4.72 -16.80
CA TYR A 206 -22.82 -5.40 -17.09
C TYR A 206 -21.96 -5.54 -15.83
N GLN A 207 -21.81 -4.47 -15.05
CA GLN A 207 -21.01 -4.53 -13.83
C GLN A 207 -21.60 -5.49 -12.78
N LYS A 208 -22.94 -5.53 -12.64
CA LYS A 208 -23.62 -6.54 -11.82
C LYS A 208 -23.36 -7.96 -12.32
N ALA A 209 -23.34 -8.18 -13.64
CA ALA A 209 -23.03 -9.48 -14.22
C ALA A 209 -21.57 -9.90 -13.96
N MET A 210 -20.62 -8.97 -14.05
CA MET A 210 -19.21 -9.22 -13.73
C MET A 210 -19.02 -9.56 -12.24
N ASN A 211 -19.65 -8.81 -11.32
CA ASN A 211 -19.64 -9.16 -9.90
C ASN A 211 -20.13 -10.60 -9.65
N ARG A 212 -21.27 -10.98 -10.25
CA ARG A 212 -21.80 -12.35 -10.16
C ARG A 212 -20.84 -13.41 -10.67
N ARG A 213 -20.12 -13.14 -11.76
CA ARG A 213 -19.12 -14.08 -12.30
C ARG A 213 -17.92 -14.21 -11.35
N LEU A 214 -17.40 -13.09 -10.85
CA LEU A 214 -16.26 -13.08 -9.92
C LEU A 214 -16.54 -13.86 -8.63
N PHE A 215 -17.79 -13.94 -8.16
CA PHE A 215 -18.14 -14.79 -7.00
C PHE A 215 -17.82 -16.28 -7.20
N LYS A 216 -17.64 -16.76 -8.44
CA LYS A 216 -17.15 -18.13 -8.71
C LYS A 216 -15.74 -18.39 -8.18
N LEU A 217 -14.96 -17.34 -7.86
CA LEU A 217 -13.67 -17.49 -7.17
C LEU A 217 -13.81 -17.99 -5.73
N ASN A 218 -15.01 -17.92 -5.14
CA ASN A 218 -15.29 -18.45 -3.82
C ASN A 218 -15.66 -19.93 -3.83
N SER A 219 -15.82 -20.54 -5.00
CA SER A 219 -16.08 -21.98 -5.11
C SER A 219 -14.96 -22.77 -4.44
N ASP A 220 -15.37 -23.74 -3.62
CA ASP A 220 -14.52 -24.70 -2.90
C ASP A 220 -13.57 -24.16 -1.84
N VAL A 221 -13.53 -22.84 -1.63
CA VAL A 221 -12.61 -22.22 -0.68
C VAL A 221 -12.95 -22.56 0.76
N LEU A 222 -14.24 -22.58 1.10
CA LEU A 222 -14.67 -22.93 2.45
C LEU A 222 -14.18 -24.32 2.87
N LYS A 223 -13.90 -25.23 1.92
CA LYS A 223 -13.34 -26.56 2.19
C LYS A 223 -11.88 -26.53 2.64
N HIS A 224 -11.19 -25.41 2.41
CA HIS A 224 -9.79 -25.19 2.77
C HIS A 224 -9.64 -24.25 3.97
N GLU A 225 -10.75 -23.83 4.58
CA GLU A 225 -10.74 -23.04 5.82
C GLU A 225 -10.47 -23.92 7.04
N SER A 226 -10.05 -23.29 8.13
CA SER A 226 -9.94 -23.96 9.43
C SER A 226 -11.31 -24.26 10.03
N ASP A 227 -11.36 -25.31 10.86
CA ASP A 227 -12.56 -25.62 11.65
C ASP A 227 -12.99 -24.43 12.52
N GLU A 228 -12.03 -23.70 13.11
CA GLU A 228 -12.29 -22.48 13.89
C GLU A 228 -13.06 -21.42 13.09
N TYR A 229 -12.69 -21.19 11.83
CA TYR A 229 -13.41 -20.23 10.99
C TYR A 229 -14.80 -20.73 10.60
N ILE A 230 -14.95 -22.04 10.41
CA ILE A 230 -16.26 -22.67 10.15
C ILE A 230 -17.16 -22.56 11.39
N GLU A 231 -16.62 -22.66 12.59
CA GLU A 231 -17.36 -22.43 13.84
C GLU A 231 -17.77 -20.96 13.99
N TYR A 232 -16.86 -20.03 13.71
CA TYR A 232 -17.14 -18.58 13.71
C TYR A 232 -18.35 -18.20 12.83
N ILE A 233 -18.38 -18.66 11.58
CA ILE A 233 -19.50 -18.36 10.67
C ILE A 233 -20.84 -18.95 11.14
N ASN A 234 -20.79 -19.96 12.03
CA ASN A 234 -21.97 -20.60 12.61
C ASN A 234 -22.44 -19.95 13.92
N GLY A 235 -21.80 -18.85 14.35
CA GLY A 235 -22.33 -17.97 15.41
C GLY A 235 -21.42 -17.74 16.61
N GLU A 236 -20.15 -18.13 16.56
CA GLU A 236 -19.20 -17.77 17.62
C GLU A 236 -18.73 -16.31 17.54
N GLU A 237 -18.36 -15.72 18.68
CA GLU A 237 -17.99 -14.30 18.75
C GLU A 237 -16.55 -14.01 18.32
N TYR A 238 -15.65 -15.00 18.33
CA TYR A 238 -14.25 -14.83 18.01
C TYR A 238 -14.01 -14.91 16.50
N TYR A 239 -13.51 -13.83 15.87
CA TYR A 239 -13.15 -13.81 14.45
C TYR A 239 -11.74 -14.41 14.26
N PRO A 240 -11.60 -15.61 13.67
CA PRO A 240 -10.31 -16.25 13.51
C PRO A 240 -9.67 -15.91 12.15
N GLU A 241 -8.41 -16.30 12.03
CA GLU A 241 -7.67 -16.27 10.78
C GLU A 241 -8.38 -17.06 9.67
N ASN A 242 -8.44 -16.51 8.46
CA ASN A 242 -9.18 -17.11 7.35
C ASN A 242 -8.66 -16.66 5.97
N ILE A 243 -9.08 -17.37 4.93
CA ILE A 243 -8.77 -17.05 3.53
C ILE A 243 -10.00 -16.59 2.72
N SER A 244 -11.18 -16.59 3.33
CA SER A 244 -12.48 -16.36 2.68
C SER A 244 -12.93 -14.90 2.71
N ASP A 245 -12.60 -14.15 3.76
CA ASP A 245 -12.97 -12.74 3.91
C ASP A 245 -12.03 -11.82 3.10
N VAL A 246 -12.13 -11.96 1.78
CA VAL A 246 -11.40 -11.21 0.76
C VAL A 246 -12.34 -10.87 -0.40
N SER A 247 -12.02 -9.82 -1.15
CA SER A 247 -12.79 -9.49 -2.35
C SER A 247 -12.35 -10.37 -3.53
N PRO A 248 -13.26 -11.11 -4.20
CA PRO A 248 -12.91 -11.84 -5.42
C PRO A 248 -12.25 -10.96 -6.50
N SER A 249 -12.68 -9.70 -6.61
CA SER A 249 -12.07 -8.73 -7.52
C SER A 249 -10.61 -8.43 -7.18
N ALA A 250 -10.25 -8.40 -5.89
CA ALA A 250 -8.87 -8.20 -5.43
C ALA A 250 -8.01 -9.41 -5.80
N ILE A 251 -8.51 -10.63 -5.58
CA ILE A 251 -7.83 -11.87 -5.97
C ILE A 251 -7.57 -11.91 -7.47
N MET A 252 -8.57 -11.54 -8.28
CA MET A 252 -8.42 -11.49 -9.73
C MET A 252 -7.41 -10.43 -10.18
N ALA A 253 -7.45 -9.22 -9.60
CA ALA A 253 -6.48 -8.17 -9.90
C ALA A 253 -5.05 -8.61 -9.57
N LEU A 254 -4.85 -9.19 -8.39
CA LEU A 254 -3.57 -9.73 -7.93
C LEU A 254 -3.09 -10.85 -8.83
N SER A 255 -3.96 -11.79 -9.21
CA SER A 255 -3.59 -12.92 -10.10
C SER A 255 -3.02 -12.42 -11.43
N ILE A 256 -3.69 -11.47 -12.08
CA ILE A 256 -3.25 -10.88 -13.35
C ILE A 256 -1.95 -10.08 -13.18
N PHE A 257 -1.84 -9.31 -12.10
CA PHE A 257 -0.65 -8.52 -11.81
C PHE A 257 0.58 -9.39 -11.54
N LEU A 258 0.41 -10.46 -10.74
CA LEU A 258 1.49 -11.39 -10.41
C LEU A 258 1.93 -12.21 -11.63
N ASP A 259 1.01 -12.60 -12.54
CA ASP A 259 1.39 -13.20 -13.83
C ASP A 259 2.19 -12.21 -14.69
N GLU A 260 1.79 -10.94 -14.73
CA GLU A 260 2.53 -9.92 -15.49
C GLU A 260 3.91 -9.62 -14.89
N LEU A 261 4.05 -9.62 -13.56
CA LEU A 261 5.36 -9.52 -12.89
C LEU A 261 6.26 -10.70 -13.24
N ASN A 262 5.72 -11.93 -13.17
CA ASN A 262 6.49 -13.14 -13.46
C ASN A 262 6.98 -13.17 -14.92
N LYS A 263 6.18 -12.71 -15.89
CA LYS A 263 6.61 -12.54 -17.30
C LYS A 263 7.81 -11.61 -17.46
N HIS A 264 8.02 -10.69 -16.54
CA HIS A 264 9.16 -9.78 -16.53
C HIS A 264 10.29 -10.23 -15.60
N GLY A 265 10.26 -11.49 -15.14
CA GLY A 265 11.31 -12.10 -14.33
C GLY A 265 11.31 -11.68 -12.86
N ILE A 266 10.23 -11.05 -12.37
CA ILE A 266 10.09 -10.67 -10.96
C ILE A 266 9.32 -11.77 -10.22
N GLU A 267 10.06 -12.56 -9.43
CA GLU A 267 9.49 -13.67 -8.65
C GLU A 267 9.37 -13.36 -7.16
N LYS A 268 10.04 -12.32 -6.67
CA LYS A 268 10.03 -11.97 -5.24
C LYS A 268 9.09 -10.82 -4.99
N VAL A 269 8.14 -11.02 -4.08
CA VAL A 269 7.14 -10.04 -3.69
C VAL A 269 7.22 -9.80 -2.19
N LYS A 270 7.26 -8.53 -1.81
CA LYS A 270 7.16 -8.02 -0.44
C LYS A 270 5.87 -7.22 -0.33
N VAL A 271 5.02 -7.57 0.62
CA VAL A 271 3.76 -6.87 0.87
C VAL A 271 3.92 -6.02 2.12
N VAL A 272 3.68 -4.72 1.97
CA VAL A 272 3.76 -3.76 3.07
C VAL A 272 2.42 -3.73 3.79
N THR A 273 2.37 -4.35 4.97
CA THR A 273 1.13 -4.54 5.73
C THR A 273 0.94 -3.48 6.83
N LEU A 274 2.03 -2.94 7.38
CA LEU A 274 2.02 -1.96 8.45
C LEU A 274 2.82 -0.69 8.10
N LEU A 275 2.21 0.48 8.32
CA LEU A 275 2.83 1.78 8.12
C LEU A 275 2.73 2.62 9.42
N PRO A 276 3.79 2.68 10.26
CA PRO A 276 3.73 3.28 11.59
C PRO A 276 3.34 4.76 11.59
N ILE A 277 3.78 5.55 10.60
CA ILE A 277 3.40 6.96 10.51
C ILE A 277 1.89 7.13 10.32
N ARG A 278 1.28 6.29 9.48
CA ARG A 278 -0.17 6.33 9.24
C ARG A 278 -0.95 5.86 10.46
N TYR A 279 -0.45 4.84 11.16
CA TYR A 279 -0.99 4.39 12.43
C TYR A 279 -1.00 5.54 13.46
N ASN A 280 0.17 6.14 13.70
CA ASN A 280 0.33 7.21 14.67
C ASN A 280 -0.48 8.46 14.31
N SER A 281 -0.55 8.81 13.02
CA SER A 281 -1.39 9.93 12.55
C SER A 281 -2.87 9.71 12.87
N LYS A 282 -3.39 8.47 12.76
CA LYS A 282 -4.78 8.16 13.13
C LYS A 282 -5.00 8.23 14.63
N GLU A 283 -4.08 7.70 15.44
CA GLU A 283 -4.14 7.81 16.90
C GLU A 283 -4.14 9.28 17.35
N GLN A 284 -3.26 10.11 16.78
CA GLN A 284 -3.20 11.54 17.07
C GLN A 284 -4.48 12.27 16.65
N ALA A 285 -5.06 11.93 15.49
CA ALA A 285 -6.33 12.53 15.06
C ALA A 285 -7.48 12.19 16.03
N PHE A 286 -7.53 10.96 16.55
CA PHE A 286 -8.50 10.57 17.57
C PHE A 286 -8.24 11.25 18.92
N ALA A 287 -6.98 11.38 19.34
CA ALA A 287 -6.59 12.11 20.55
C ALA A 287 -7.02 13.59 20.47
N LYS A 288 -6.74 14.28 19.36
CA LYS A 288 -7.18 15.67 19.12
C LYS A 288 -8.70 15.81 19.16
N LYS A 289 -9.44 14.88 18.55
CA LYS A 289 -10.92 14.84 18.63
C LYS A 289 -11.40 14.67 20.06
N TYR A 290 -10.76 13.80 20.84
CA TYR A 290 -11.10 13.56 22.23
C TYR A 290 -10.84 14.81 23.10
N GLU A 291 -9.67 15.44 22.96
CA GLU A 291 -9.33 16.69 23.65
C GLU A 291 -10.29 17.84 23.34
N TYR A 292 -10.72 17.95 22.08
CA TYR A 292 -11.73 18.93 21.69
C TYR A 292 -13.06 18.73 22.43
N GLN A 293 -13.49 17.47 22.59
CA GLN A 293 -14.71 17.15 23.33
C GLN A 293 -14.57 17.39 24.83
N LEU A 294 -13.40 17.11 25.41
CA LEU A 294 -13.07 17.48 26.79
C LEU A 294 -13.21 18.98 27.03
N LYS A 295 -12.63 19.80 26.14
CA LYS A 295 -12.66 21.27 26.24
C LYS A 295 -14.08 21.84 26.14
N LYS A 296 -14.96 21.21 25.37
CA LYS A 296 -16.37 21.63 25.25
C LYS A 296 -17.18 21.46 26.54
N LYS A 297 -16.75 20.64 27.50
CA LYS A 297 -17.46 20.34 28.77
C LYS A 297 -18.92 19.90 28.63
N ASN A 298 -19.33 19.43 27.45
CA ASN A 298 -20.71 19.02 27.16
C ASN A 298 -20.96 17.53 27.43
N LEU A 299 -19.95 16.79 27.85
CA LEU A 299 -20.02 15.36 28.09
C LEU A 299 -19.69 15.06 29.55
N THR A 300 -20.45 14.13 30.13
CA THR A 300 -20.14 13.53 31.43
C THR A 300 -18.88 12.65 31.33
N GLU A 301 -18.27 12.36 32.48
CA GLU A 301 -17.10 11.47 32.55
C GLU A 301 -17.37 10.09 31.93
N ASN A 302 -18.56 9.53 32.14
CA ASN A 302 -18.96 8.24 31.56
C ASN A 302 -19.09 8.32 30.03
N GLN A 303 -19.62 9.41 29.50
CA GLN A 303 -19.69 9.62 28.05
C GLN A 303 -18.30 9.79 27.43
N LEU A 304 -17.37 10.45 28.13
CA LEU A 304 -15.98 10.59 27.70
C LEU A 304 -15.25 9.24 27.70
N LYS A 305 -15.43 8.40 28.73
CA LYS A 305 -14.89 7.04 28.78
C LYS A 305 -15.40 6.19 27.62
N LYS A 306 -16.70 6.25 27.33
CA LYS A 306 -17.31 5.55 26.19
C LYS A 306 -16.73 6.02 24.86
N LEU A 307 -16.61 7.33 24.66
CA LEU A 307 -16.06 7.91 23.45
C LEU A 307 -14.60 7.50 23.21
N LEU A 308 -13.78 7.50 24.26
CA LEU A 308 -12.38 7.03 24.16
C LEU A 308 -12.31 5.57 23.75
N LEU A 309 -13.18 4.72 24.30
CA LEU A 309 -13.25 3.31 23.94
C LEU A 309 -13.71 3.13 22.48
N GLU A 310 -14.68 3.92 22.02
CA GLU A 310 -15.14 3.92 20.63
C GLU A 310 -14.00 4.31 19.67
N TYR A 311 -13.22 5.35 19.98
CA TYR A 311 -12.06 5.73 19.17
C TYR A 311 -10.97 4.66 19.13
N LYS A 312 -10.66 4.03 20.27
CA LYS A 312 -9.70 2.92 20.31
C LYS A 312 -10.16 1.73 19.47
N ARG A 313 -11.45 1.36 19.58
CA ARG A 313 -12.05 0.28 18.78
C ARG A 313 -12.03 0.60 17.29
N GLU A 314 -12.39 1.82 16.91
CA GLU A 314 -12.39 2.24 15.52
C GLU A 314 -10.98 2.28 14.93
N SER A 315 -9.99 2.75 15.69
CA SER A 315 -8.59 2.73 15.27
C SER A 315 -8.10 1.29 15.04
N LEU A 316 -8.32 0.40 16.01
CA LEU A 316 -7.95 -1.02 15.87
C LEU A 316 -8.63 -1.66 14.66
N ARG A 317 -9.93 -1.40 14.47
CA ARG A 317 -10.71 -1.89 13.32
C ARG A 317 -10.13 -1.40 11.99
N ILE A 318 -9.73 -0.13 11.89
CA ILE A 318 -9.10 0.41 10.68
C ILE A 318 -7.78 -0.31 10.40
N GLN A 319 -6.96 -0.52 11.43
CA GLN A 319 -5.63 -1.13 11.29
C GLN A 319 -5.71 -2.61 10.92
N GLN A 320 -6.60 -3.36 11.57
CA GLN A 320 -6.88 -4.74 11.21
C GLN A 320 -7.39 -4.85 9.77
N ASN A 321 -8.27 -3.94 9.34
CA ASN A 321 -8.75 -3.94 7.96
C ASN A 321 -7.68 -3.59 6.93
N LEU A 322 -6.69 -2.76 7.28
CA LEU A 322 -5.59 -2.43 6.37
C LEU A 322 -4.56 -3.56 6.31
N SER A 323 -4.19 -4.13 7.46
CA SER A 323 -3.12 -5.12 7.57
C SER A 323 -3.63 -6.53 7.28
N GLU A 324 -4.62 -6.99 8.04
CA GLU A 324 -5.10 -8.38 7.97
C GLU A 324 -5.77 -8.67 6.64
N LYS A 325 -6.59 -7.76 6.12
CA LYS A 325 -7.21 -7.96 4.80
C LYS A 325 -6.17 -8.05 3.69
N MET A 326 -5.09 -7.28 3.81
CA MET A 326 -3.99 -7.35 2.85
C MET A 326 -3.32 -8.72 2.94
N ILE A 327 -2.98 -9.20 4.14
CA ILE A 327 -2.41 -10.54 4.37
C ILE A 327 -3.34 -11.63 3.82
N ARG A 328 -4.64 -11.58 4.15
CA ARG A 328 -5.65 -12.55 3.66
C ARG A 328 -5.71 -12.63 2.15
N ASN A 329 -5.58 -11.50 1.43
CA ASN A 329 -5.53 -11.53 -0.03
C ASN A 329 -4.38 -12.42 -0.55
N PHE A 330 -3.19 -12.35 0.06
CA PHE A 330 -2.04 -13.16 -0.37
C PHE A 330 -2.14 -14.61 0.11
N ARG A 331 -2.67 -14.86 1.31
CA ARG A 331 -3.00 -16.23 1.75
C ARG A 331 -4.00 -16.89 0.79
N ARG A 332 -4.97 -16.12 0.30
CA ARG A 332 -5.92 -16.59 -0.70
C ARG A 332 -5.28 -16.84 -2.06
N ILE A 333 -4.30 -16.03 -2.46
CA ILE A 333 -3.50 -16.28 -3.68
C ILE A 333 -2.70 -17.58 -3.53
N GLU A 334 -1.98 -17.78 -2.43
CA GLU A 334 -1.25 -19.03 -2.16
C GLU A 334 -2.18 -20.24 -2.17
N ASN A 335 -3.35 -20.14 -1.54
CA ASN A 335 -4.34 -21.21 -1.58
C ASN A 335 -4.77 -21.56 -3.03
N HIS A 336 -4.93 -20.56 -3.90
CA HIS A 336 -5.33 -20.82 -5.28
C HIS A 336 -4.20 -21.35 -6.14
N PHE A 337 -2.97 -20.88 -5.94
CA PHE A 337 -1.82 -21.15 -6.80
C PHE A 337 -0.70 -21.82 -6.01
N ASN A 338 -0.49 -23.12 -6.25
CA ASN A 338 0.56 -23.91 -5.59
C ASN A 338 2.00 -23.44 -5.88
N ASN A 339 2.17 -22.51 -6.83
CA ASN A 339 3.42 -21.92 -7.27
C ASN A 339 3.62 -20.48 -6.71
N CYS A 340 2.67 -19.98 -5.93
CA CYS A 340 2.77 -18.74 -5.16
C CYS A 340 2.89 -19.12 -3.68
N ILE A 341 4.05 -18.93 -3.08
CA ILE A 341 4.36 -19.44 -1.73
C ILE A 341 4.72 -18.27 -0.83
N ILE A 342 4.00 -18.12 0.28
CA ILE A 342 4.38 -17.22 1.37
C ILE A 342 5.54 -17.85 2.11
N THR A 343 6.68 -17.16 2.13
CA THR A 343 7.89 -17.67 2.78
C THR A 343 8.12 -17.11 4.16
N SER A 344 7.49 -15.98 4.49
CA SER A 344 7.51 -15.40 5.83
C SER A 344 6.36 -14.40 6.01
N TYR A 345 5.74 -14.41 7.18
CA TYR A 345 4.74 -13.44 7.59
C TYR A 345 5.39 -12.18 8.20
N PRO A 346 4.67 -11.04 8.20
CA PRO A 346 5.15 -9.82 8.84
C PRO A 346 5.56 -10.09 10.30
N MET A 347 6.66 -9.48 10.72
CA MET A 347 7.29 -9.58 12.05
C MET A 347 7.99 -10.90 12.37
N GLU A 348 8.00 -11.90 11.47
CA GLU A 348 8.83 -13.10 11.67
C GLU A 348 10.31 -12.84 11.37
N PHE A 349 10.59 -12.11 10.29
CA PHE A 349 11.94 -11.73 9.87
C PHE A 349 12.09 -10.20 9.76
N ASP A 350 11.15 -9.56 9.08
CA ASP A 350 11.01 -8.11 8.96
C ASP A 350 9.51 -7.75 8.89
N GLU A 351 9.13 -6.50 8.64
CA GLU A 351 7.73 -6.04 8.63
C GLU A 351 6.95 -6.40 7.36
N TYR A 352 7.57 -7.10 6.39
CA TYR A 352 6.91 -7.48 5.15
C TYR A 352 6.34 -8.89 5.23
N LEU A 353 5.26 -9.12 4.50
CA LEU A 353 4.93 -10.49 4.06
C LEU A 353 5.78 -10.79 2.83
N HIS A 354 6.55 -11.88 2.88
CA HIS A 354 7.38 -12.32 1.76
C HIS A 354 6.68 -13.43 1.00
N MET A 355 6.62 -13.29 -0.32
CA MET A 355 6.05 -14.27 -1.22
C MET A 355 6.99 -14.52 -2.41
N ILE A 356 7.13 -15.79 -2.77
CA ILE A 356 7.76 -16.22 -4.03
C ILE A 356 6.65 -16.57 -5.02
N VAL A 357 6.67 -15.93 -6.18
CA VAL A 357 5.73 -16.09 -7.28
C VAL A 357 6.46 -16.71 -8.47
N ARG A 358 6.25 -18.01 -8.68
CA ARG A 358 6.76 -18.70 -9.87
C ARG A 358 5.75 -18.64 -11.00
N GLU A 359 6.15 -19.10 -12.19
CA GLU A 359 5.27 -19.16 -13.37
C GLU A 359 3.93 -19.82 -13.04
N PHE A 360 2.85 -19.12 -13.37
CA PHE A 360 1.48 -19.54 -13.10
C PHE A 360 1.19 -20.87 -13.80
N LYS A 361 0.91 -21.88 -12.98
CA LYS A 361 0.35 -23.16 -13.44
C LYS A 361 -1.17 -23.14 -13.27
N ILE A 362 -1.75 -24.33 -13.25
CA ILE A 362 -3.16 -24.58 -12.95
C ILE A 362 -3.42 -24.22 -11.48
N SER A 363 -4.38 -23.34 -11.26
CA SER A 363 -4.96 -23.06 -9.94
C SER A 363 -5.98 -24.13 -9.55
N ASN A 364 -6.32 -24.21 -8.27
CA ASN A 364 -7.41 -25.08 -7.80
C ASN A 364 -8.83 -24.54 -8.13
N ASN A 365 -8.96 -23.39 -8.80
CA ASN A 365 -10.23 -22.79 -9.16
C ASN A 365 -10.41 -22.74 -10.69
N THR A 366 -11.44 -23.42 -11.21
CA THR A 366 -11.67 -23.55 -12.65
C THR A 366 -11.91 -22.21 -13.33
N PHE A 367 -12.65 -21.30 -12.70
CA PHE A 367 -12.93 -19.97 -13.24
C PHE A 367 -11.66 -19.12 -13.35
N LEU A 368 -10.77 -19.21 -12.35
CA LEU A 368 -9.47 -18.56 -12.36
C LEU A 368 -8.60 -19.14 -13.49
N ASN A 369 -8.59 -20.46 -13.68
CA ASN A 369 -7.88 -21.11 -14.79
C ASN A 369 -8.39 -20.62 -16.14
N GLU A 370 -9.70 -20.59 -16.38
CA GLU A 370 -10.28 -20.10 -17.65
C GLU A 370 -9.83 -18.67 -17.99
N ILE A 371 -9.64 -17.82 -16.97
CA ILE A 371 -9.20 -16.43 -17.15
C ILE A 371 -7.69 -16.30 -17.29
N MET A 372 -6.90 -17.21 -16.73
CA MET A 372 -5.43 -17.16 -16.81
C MET A 372 -4.89 -17.99 -18.01
N ASP A 373 -5.62 -19.01 -18.47
CA ASP A 373 -5.22 -19.98 -19.52
C ASP A 373 -5.57 -19.57 -20.97
N PHE A 374 -6.06 -18.34 -21.23
CA PHE A 374 -6.35 -17.88 -22.60
C PHE A 374 -5.14 -17.95 -23.56
N LYS A 375 -3.91 -18.10 -23.01
CA LYS A 375 -2.67 -18.36 -23.77
C LYS A 375 -2.72 -19.65 -24.60
N LYS A 376 -3.64 -20.59 -24.35
CA LYS A 376 -3.78 -21.85 -25.14
C LYS A 376 -4.75 -21.78 -26.33
N ILE A 377 -5.56 -20.72 -26.47
CA ILE A 377 -6.67 -20.71 -27.45
C ILE A 377 -6.32 -19.91 -28.74
N ASN A 378 -5.23 -19.13 -28.76
CA ASN A 378 -4.86 -18.31 -29.93
C ASN A 378 -3.70 -18.87 -30.78
N ILE A 379 -3.31 -20.14 -30.62
CA ILE A 379 -2.33 -20.82 -31.50
C ILE A 379 -3.02 -21.51 -32.69
N SER A 380 -4.35 -21.45 -32.80
CA SER A 380 -5.11 -22.13 -33.86
C SER A 380 -6.10 -21.21 -34.60
N LYS A 381 -5.63 -20.07 -35.10
CA LYS A 381 -6.28 -19.38 -36.22
C LYS A 381 -5.26 -19.00 -37.29
#